data_AF-A9YKY8-F1
#
_entry.id   AF-A9YKY8-F1
#
_cell.length_a   1.000
_cell.length_b   1.000
_cell.length_c   1.000
_cell.angle_alpha   90.00
_cell.angle_beta   90.00
_cell.angle_gamma   90.00
#
_symmetry.space_group_name_H-M   'P 1'
#
loop_
_entity.id
_entity.type
_entity.pdbx_description
1 polymer ?
#
loop_
_entity_poly.entity_id
_entity_poly.type
_entity_poly.pdbx_seq_one_letter_code
_entity_poly.pdbx_strand_id
1 'polypeptide(L)'
;FALYLSRFGVHSLRPEWDYQERHALQLYLSVLDYDAHVNTDLVTASVPDESHIWAAYNEIGERKAAVLFEMLHRVMGEEAWLTALRRYLVVYANRTATSSDFWDLLQLQVDRNGRLGKGLNITRIMKCWLGQPGYPLVTVTRNYDHRTAIVSQQRFFITPQFRNRWARNPCWWVPLSYTCPSCQHSEIISFSRWLTCPTSKPSSKSNTVLLEKLEAEPTDWILFNVQHTAPFRVNYDLRNWQLLNKTLA
;
A
#
# COMPACT_ATOMS: atom_id res chain seq x y z
N PHE A 1 -2.95 -8.76 12.83
CA PHE A 1 -3.25 -7.69 13.81
C PHE A 1 -2.16 -7.56 14.87
N ALA A 2 -1.82 -8.63 15.60
CA ALA A 2 -0.85 -8.59 16.68
C ALA A 2 0.50 -7.97 16.26
N LEU A 3 1.05 -8.40 15.13
CA LEU A 3 2.31 -7.88 14.60
C LEU A 3 2.27 -6.36 14.34
N TYR A 4 1.17 -5.86 13.76
CA TYR A 4 0.95 -4.42 13.56
C TYR A 4 0.83 -3.65 14.88
N LEU A 5 0.09 -4.18 15.86
CA LEU A 5 -0.14 -3.52 17.14
C LEU A 5 1.09 -3.56 18.06
N SER A 6 1.90 -4.61 17.97
CA SER A 6 3.04 -4.86 18.86
C SER A 6 4.00 -3.68 18.95
N ARG A 7 4.25 -3.01 17.81
CA ARG A 7 5.18 -1.89 17.72
C ARG A 7 4.74 -0.67 18.53
N PHE A 8 3.44 -0.45 18.67
CA PHE A 8 2.90 0.66 19.48
C PHE A 8 3.09 0.37 20.96
N GLY A 9 2.85 -0.88 21.39
CA GLY A 9 3.09 -1.29 22.78
C GLY A 9 4.57 -1.13 23.17
N VAL A 10 5.49 -1.57 22.31
CA VAL A 10 6.93 -1.38 22.54
C VAL A 10 7.29 0.11 22.57
N HIS A 11 6.78 0.90 21.62
CA HIS A 11 7.04 2.34 21.59
C HIS A 11 6.52 3.07 22.84
N SER A 12 5.34 2.69 23.36
CA SER A 12 4.82 3.27 24.61
C SER A 12 5.69 2.94 25.83
N LEU A 13 6.34 1.77 25.85
CA LEU A 13 7.19 1.35 26.97
C LEU A 13 8.63 1.88 26.84
N ARG A 14 9.15 1.96 25.60
CA ARG A 14 10.54 2.32 25.27
C ARG A 14 10.57 3.26 24.04
N PRO A 15 10.14 4.53 24.19
CA PRO A 15 10.10 5.47 23.06
C PRO A 15 11.46 5.70 22.42
N GLU A 16 12.53 5.62 23.22
CA GLU A 16 13.92 5.89 22.81
C GLU A 16 14.53 4.83 21.88
N TRP A 17 13.82 3.72 21.61
CA TRP A 17 14.30 2.66 20.74
C TRP A 17 14.01 2.88 19.25
N ASP A 18 13.19 3.88 18.91
CA ASP A 18 12.63 4.09 17.57
C ASP A 18 12.00 2.81 16.98
N TYR A 19 11.51 1.92 17.86
CA TYR A 19 11.11 0.57 17.47
C TYR A 19 9.97 0.59 16.44
N GLN A 20 9.05 1.54 16.58
CA GLN A 20 7.89 1.66 15.70
C GLN A 20 8.28 1.80 14.22
N GLU A 21 9.21 2.70 13.91
CA GLU A 21 9.66 2.96 12.54
C GLU A 21 10.57 1.85 12.03
N ARG A 22 11.55 1.44 12.83
CA ARG A 22 12.51 0.39 12.45
C ARG A 22 11.82 -0.94 12.16
N HIS A 23 10.90 -1.35 13.03
CA HIS A 23 10.15 -2.59 12.86
C HIS A 23 9.20 -2.51 11.64
N ALA A 24 8.53 -1.37 11.43
CA ALA A 24 7.69 -1.18 10.25
C ALA A 24 8.49 -1.29 8.95
N LEU A 25 9.68 -0.68 8.89
CA LEU A 25 10.58 -0.76 7.75
C LEU A 25 11.09 -2.19 7.52
N GLN A 26 11.47 -2.90 8.58
CA GLN A 26 11.89 -4.29 8.49
C GLN A 26 10.79 -5.19 7.93
N LEU A 27 9.55 -5.04 8.41
CA LEU A 27 8.41 -5.77 7.89
C LEU A 27 8.18 -5.45 6.41
N TYR A 28 8.18 -4.17 6.06
CA TYR A 28 8.04 -3.70 4.68
C TYR A 28 9.07 -4.33 3.74
N LEU A 29 10.36 -4.26 4.10
CA LEU A 29 11.44 -4.81 3.28
C LEU A 29 11.34 -6.33 3.15
N SER A 30 10.98 -7.03 4.23
CA SER A 30 10.81 -8.49 4.19
C SER A 30 9.68 -8.93 3.25
N VAL A 31 8.59 -8.17 3.23
CA VAL A 31 7.47 -8.41 2.31
C VAL A 31 7.93 -8.16 0.87
N LEU A 32 8.63 -7.06 0.59
CA LEU A 32 9.13 -6.78 -0.75
C LEU A 32 10.13 -7.82 -1.26
N ASP A 33 10.96 -8.38 -0.39
CA ASP A 33 11.94 -9.40 -0.78
C ASP A 33 11.25 -10.72 -1.15
N TYR A 34 10.36 -11.21 -0.28
CA TYR A 34 9.62 -12.45 -0.52
C TYR A 34 8.71 -12.33 -1.75
N ASP A 35 7.86 -11.30 -1.79
CA ASP A 35 6.82 -11.16 -2.82
C ASP A 35 7.36 -10.79 -4.21
N ALA A 36 8.66 -10.51 -4.35
CA ALA A 36 9.30 -10.28 -5.65
C ALA A 36 9.51 -11.56 -6.47
N HIS A 37 9.33 -12.74 -5.85
CA HIS A 37 9.51 -14.03 -6.49
C HIS A 37 8.26 -14.49 -7.25
N VAL A 38 8.43 -15.51 -8.10
CA VAL A 38 7.35 -16.06 -8.94
C VAL A 38 6.37 -16.89 -8.12
N ASN A 39 6.93 -17.73 -7.26
CA ASN A 39 6.20 -18.66 -6.41
C ASN A 39 6.06 -17.98 -5.05
N THR A 40 4.96 -17.26 -4.88
CA THR A 40 4.62 -16.62 -3.62
C THR A 40 3.18 -16.96 -3.29
N ASP A 41 2.93 -17.25 -2.02
CA ASP A 41 1.64 -17.74 -1.57
C ASP A 41 0.63 -16.60 -1.41
N LEU A 42 -0.66 -16.97 -1.49
CA LEU A 42 -1.75 -16.06 -1.15
C LEU A 42 -1.81 -15.87 0.37
N VAL A 43 -2.21 -14.67 0.80
CA VAL A 43 -2.46 -14.42 2.23
C VAL A 43 -3.75 -15.11 2.67
N THR A 44 -4.77 -15.14 1.81
CA THR A 44 -6.08 -15.76 2.07
C THR A 44 -6.19 -17.13 1.41
N ALA A 45 -5.23 -18.02 1.65
CA ALA A 45 -5.36 -19.42 1.23
C ALA A 45 -6.52 -20.10 1.98
N SER A 46 -7.37 -20.84 1.27
CA SER A 46 -8.46 -21.60 1.89
C SER A 46 -7.89 -22.82 2.58
N VAL A 47 -8.30 -23.08 3.82
CA VAL A 47 -7.95 -24.30 4.56
C VAL A 47 -9.07 -25.33 4.35
N PRO A 48 -8.83 -26.44 3.64
CA PRO A 48 -9.89 -27.39 3.30
C PRO A 48 -10.36 -28.22 4.52
N ASP A 49 -9.46 -28.55 5.44
CA ASP A 49 -9.73 -29.32 6.66
C ASP A 49 -8.68 -29.06 7.75
N GLU A 50 -8.95 -29.53 8.97
CA GLU A 50 -8.11 -29.29 10.16
C GLU A 50 -6.67 -29.77 10.03
N SER A 51 -6.41 -30.84 9.26
CA SER A 51 -5.06 -31.38 9.09
C SER A 51 -4.14 -30.44 8.30
N HIS A 52 -4.72 -29.47 7.58
CA HIS A 52 -4.01 -28.49 6.78
C HIS A 52 -3.81 -27.13 7.47
N ILE A 53 -4.25 -26.96 8.73
CA ILE A 53 -4.15 -25.67 9.45
C ILE A 53 -2.70 -25.17 9.51
N TRP A 54 -1.75 -26.04 9.88
CA TRP A 54 -0.33 -25.65 9.96
C TRP A 54 0.29 -25.40 8.60
N ALA A 55 -0.12 -26.13 7.57
CA ALA A 55 0.32 -25.89 6.20
C ALA A 55 -0.22 -24.56 5.64
N ALA A 56 -1.37 -24.10 6.15
CA ALA A 56 -1.95 -22.81 5.80
C ALA A 56 -1.34 -21.63 6.59
N TYR A 57 -0.57 -21.91 7.64
CA TYR A 57 0.14 -20.86 8.37
C TYR A 57 1.17 -20.21 7.44
N ASN A 58 0.96 -18.92 7.15
CA ASN A 58 1.80 -18.14 6.27
C ASN A 58 2.33 -16.93 7.03
N GLU A 59 3.51 -17.10 7.65
CA GLU A 59 4.18 -16.04 8.40
C GLU A 59 4.37 -14.77 7.54
N ILE A 60 4.76 -14.94 6.27
CA ILE A 60 4.92 -13.82 5.34
C ILE A 60 3.57 -13.15 5.06
N GLY A 61 2.49 -13.93 4.99
CA GLY A 61 1.13 -13.42 4.89
C GLY A 61 0.74 -12.52 6.06
N GLU A 62 1.14 -12.86 7.28
CA GLU A 62 0.93 -12.02 8.47
C GLU A 62 1.73 -10.71 8.39
N ARG A 63 2.99 -10.78 7.93
CA ARG A 63 3.83 -9.59 7.70
C ARG A 63 3.23 -8.67 6.64
N LYS A 64 2.76 -9.24 5.51
CA LYS A 64 2.08 -8.49 4.45
C LYS A 64 0.80 -7.83 4.96
N ALA A 65 -0.02 -8.56 5.73
CA ALA A 65 -1.20 -8.00 6.36
C ALA A 65 -0.86 -6.84 7.31
N ALA A 66 0.21 -6.95 8.10
CA ALA A 66 0.66 -5.86 8.98
C ALA A 66 1.08 -4.60 8.20
N VAL A 67 1.79 -4.75 7.09
CA VAL A 67 2.17 -3.62 6.21
C VAL A 67 0.92 -3.00 5.55
N LEU A 68 -0.07 -3.80 5.15
CA LEU A 68 -1.31 -3.29 4.59
C LEU A 68 -2.21 -2.61 5.63
N PHE A 69 -2.19 -3.05 6.89
CA PHE A 69 -2.84 -2.31 7.97
C PHE A 69 -2.19 -0.93 8.17
N GLU A 70 -0.87 -0.82 8.04
CA GLU A 70 -0.19 0.48 8.07
C GLU A 70 -0.59 1.37 6.89
N MET A 71 -0.70 0.81 5.69
CA MET A 71 -1.23 1.52 4.53
C MET A 71 -2.63 2.09 4.81
N LEU A 72 -3.54 1.26 5.32
CA LEU A 72 -4.89 1.70 5.66
C LEU A 72 -4.87 2.75 6.77
N HIS A 73 -4.12 2.53 7.85
CA HIS A 73 -3.99 3.50 8.94
C HIS A 73 -3.62 4.89 8.43
N ARG A 74 -2.61 4.97 7.54
CA ARG A 74 -2.17 6.24 6.94
C ARG A 74 -3.23 6.87 6.04
N VAL A 75 -3.89 6.08 5.20
CA VAL A 75 -4.99 6.54 4.33
C VAL A 75 -6.16 7.09 5.16
N MET A 76 -6.60 6.32 6.15
CA MET A 76 -7.75 6.63 6.99
C MET A 76 -7.49 7.82 7.93
N GLY A 77 -6.23 8.03 8.31
CA GLY A 77 -5.85 8.91 9.41
C GLY A 77 -6.05 8.25 10.77
N GLU A 78 -5.26 8.70 11.74
CA GLU A 78 -5.16 8.10 13.07
C GLU A 78 -6.50 8.04 13.82
N GLU A 79 -7.25 9.14 13.84
CA GLU A 79 -8.52 9.25 14.57
C GLU A 79 -9.56 8.22 14.07
N ALA A 80 -9.74 8.13 12.74
CA ALA A 80 -10.67 7.20 12.13
C ALA A 80 -10.23 5.75 12.32
N TRP A 81 -8.93 5.48 12.21
CA TRP A 81 -8.36 4.16 12.44
C TRP A 81 -8.58 3.68 13.89
N LEU A 82 -8.21 4.50 14.88
CA LEU A 82 -8.39 4.16 16.29
C LEU A 82 -9.87 4.00 16.67
N THR A 83 -10.73 4.86 16.13
CA THR A 83 -12.18 4.76 16.33
C THR A 83 -12.73 3.44 15.79
N ALA A 84 -12.29 3.03 14.59
CA ALA A 84 -12.71 1.77 14.00
C ALA A 84 -12.20 0.57 14.79
N LEU A 85 -10.94 0.58 15.24
CA LEU A 85 -10.37 -0.48 16.08
C LEU A 85 -11.12 -0.65 17.41
N ARG A 86 -11.37 0.46 18.13
CA ARG A 86 -12.13 0.44 19.39
C ARG A 86 -13.52 -0.14 19.16
N ARG A 87 -14.19 0.29 18.10
CA ARG A 87 -15.53 -0.21 17.76
C ARG A 87 -15.51 -1.69 17.41
N TYR A 88 -14.52 -2.16 16.65
CA TYR A 88 -14.36 -3.58 16.32
C TYR A 88 -14.23 -4.43 17.60
N LEU A 89 -13.36 -4.03 18.53
CA LEU A 89 -13.16 -4.75 19.78
C LEU A 89 -14.42 -4.79 20.66
N VAL A 90 -15.20 -3.70 20.70
CA VAL A 90 -16.45 -3.64 21.47
C VAL A 90 -17.56 -4.47 20.81
N VAL A 91 -17.77 -4.32 19.50
CA VAL A 91 -18.85 -5.02 18.77
C VAL A 91 -18.61 -6.51 18.75
N TYR A 92 -17.36 -6.93 18.57
CA TYR A 92 -16.99 -8.35 18.49
C TYR A 92 -16.41 -8.90 19.80
N ALA A 93 -16.65 -8.23 20.93
CA ALA A 93 -16.30 -8.77 22.23
C ALA A 93 -17.02 -10.11 22.46
N ASN A 94 -16.24 -11.12 22.89
CA ASN A 94 -16.70 -12.49 23.19
C ASN A 94 -17.42 -13.20 22.03
N ARG A 95 -17.13 -12.82 20.78
CA ARG A 95 -17.65 -13.48 19.57
C ARG A 95 -16.58 -13.56 18.48
N THR A 96 -16.86 -14.33 17.44
CA THR A 96 -16.00 -14.44 16.26
C THR A 96 -16.29 -13.31 15.26
N ALA A 97 -15.30 -12.96 14.45
CA ALA A 97 -15.41 -11.99 13.37
C ALA A 97 -14.69 -12.49 12.12
N THR A 98 -15.20 -12.12 10.96
CA THR A 98 -14.57 -12.37 9.66
C THR A 98 -13.73 -11.16 9.23
N SER A 99 -12.94 -11.30 8.16
CA SER A 99 -12.26 -10.14 7.58
C SER A 99 -13.25 -9.07 7.08
N SER A 100 -14.41 -9.48 6.55
CA SER A 100 -15.42 -8.54 6.02
C SER A 100 -15.96 -7.63 7.12
N ASP A 101 -16.26 -8.21 8.28
CA ASP A 101 -16.73 -7.49 9.46
C ASP A 101 -15.78 -6.33 9.84
N PHE A 102 -14.47 -6.58 9.76
CA PHE A 102 -13.48 -5.54 10.03
C PHE A 102 -13.43 -4.49 8.93
N TRP A 103 -13.43 -4.90 7.65
CA TRP A 103 -13.39 -3.97 6.52
C TRP A 103 -14.60 -3.03 6.49
N ASP A 104 -15.79 -3.53 6.83
CA ASP A 104 -17.02 -2.73 6.83
C ASP A 104 -16.99 -1.65 7.94
N LEU A 105 -16.39 -1.94 9.10
CA LEU A 105 -16.16 -0.95 10.15
C LEU A 105 -15.15 0.13 9.74
N LEU A 106 -14.08 -0.26 9.05
CA LEU A 106 -13.13 0.70 8.50
C LEU A 106 -13.80 1.60 7.44
N GLN A 107 -14.57 0.99 6.54
CA GLN A 107 -15.30 1.69 5.47
C GLN A 107 -16.20 2.77 6.04
N LEU A 108 -16.96 2.44 7.09
CA LEU A 108 -17.82 3.39 7.78
C LEU A 108 -17.07 4.62 8.31
N GLN A 109 -15.84 4.46 8.82
CA GLN A 109 -15.08 5.61 9.34
C GLN A 109 -14.49 6.46 8.22
N VAL A 110 -14.01 5.88 7.13
CA VAL A 110 -13.50 6.67 6.00
C VAL A 110 -14.59 7.36 5.21
N ASP A 111 -15.79 6.79 5.15
CA ASP A 111 -16.93 7.45 4.49
C ASP A 111 -17.34 8.72 5.24
N ARG A 112 -17.18 8.74 6.57
CA ARG A 112 -17.48 9.90 7.42
C ARG A 112 -16.48 11.04 7.26
N ASN A 113 -15.18 10.73 7.18
CA ASN A 113 -14.14 11.75 7.06
C ASN A 113 -13.74 12.06 5.60
N GLY A 114 -14.24 11.29 4.63
CA GLY A 114 -14.01 11.48 3.20
C GLY A 114 -12.59 11.17 2.71
N ARG A 115 -11.70 10.63 3.56
CA ARG A 115 -10.27 10.49 3.26
C ARG A 115 -9.92 9.40 2.26
N LEU A 116 -10.75 8.37 2.12
CA LEU A 116 -10.49 7.29 1.15
C LEU A 116 -10.61 7.80 -0.29
N GLY A 117 -11.57 8.70 -0.55
CA GLY A 117 -11.94 9.16 -1.89
C GLY A 117 -13.22 8.52 -2.42
N LYS A 118 -13.92 9.22 -3.33
CA LYS A 118 -15.21 8.78 -3.87
C LYS A 118 -15.06 7.51 -4.72
N GLY A 119 -15.99 6.57 -4.53
CA GLY A 119 -16.07 5.34 -5.33
C GLY A 119 -15.04 4.25 -4.99
N LEU A 120 -14.25 4.46 -3.94
CA LEU A 120 -13.30 3.48 -3.41
C LEU A 120 -13.94 2.68 -2.27
N ASN A 121 -13.52 1.42 -2.15
CA ASN A 121 -14.07 0.49 -1.16
C ASN A 121 -12.95 -0.34 -0.53
N ILE A 122 -12.82 -0.30 0.79
CA ILE A 122 -11.77 -0.97 1.57
C ILE A 122 -11.82 -2.47 1.35
N THR A 123 -13.00 -3.09 1.40
CA THR A 123 -13.16 -4.54 1.17
C THR A 123 -12.61 -4.94 -0.19
N ARG A 124 -12.89 -4.16 -1.24
CA ARG A 124 -12.36 -4.40 -2.59
C ARG A 124 -10.84 -4.22 -2.66
N ILE A 125 -10.33 -3.14 -2.06
CA ILE A 125 -8.89 -2.85 -2.00
C ILE A 125 -8.17 -4.02 -1.31
N MET A 126 -8.64 -4.42 -0.13
CA MET A 126 -8.00 -5.46 0.68
C MET A 126 -8.12 -6.86 0.07
N LYS A 127 -9.27 -7.20 -0.51
CA LYS A 127 -9.40 -8.45 -1.28
C LYS A 127 -8.41 -8.52 -2.45
N CYS A 128 -8.17 -7.40 -3.12
CA CYS A 128 -7.18 -7.32 -4.19
C CYS A 128 -5.75 -7.53 -3.67
N TRP A 129 -5.36 -6.87 -2.58
CA TRP A 129 -4.01 -7.01 -2.02
C TRP A 129 -3.72 -8.39 -1.40
N LEU A 130 -4.72 -9.01 -0.77
CA LEU A 130 -4.57 -10.28 -0.04
C LEU A 130 -4.83 -11.51 -0.94
N GLY A 131 -5.66 -11.36 -1.97
CA GLY A 131 -6.11 -12.44 -2.85
C GLY A 131 -5.22 -12.68 -4.06
N GLN A 132 -4.10 -11.97 -4.21
CA GLN A 132 -3.14 -12.22 -5.28
C GLN A 132 -1.68 -12.11 -4.79
N PRO A 133 -0.77 -12.88 -5.41
CA PRO A 133 0.62 -12.90 -4.99
C PRO A 133 1.39 -11.70 -5.55
N GLY A 134 2.44 -11.31 -4.84
CA GLY A 134 3.31 -10.22 -5.26
C GLY A 134 2.78 -8.82 -4.94
N TYR A 135 3.44 -7.83 -5.55
CA TYR A 135 3.12 -6.41 -5.43
C TYR A 135 3.48 -5.64 -6.72
N PRO A 136 3.01 -4.38 -6.89
CA PRO A 136 3.30 -3.63 -8.10
C PRO A 136 4.66 -2.91 -8.06
N LEU A 137 5.30 -2.84 -9.22
CA LEU A 137 6.22 -1.77 -9.59
C LEU A 137 5.41 -0.60 -10.14
N VAL A 138 5.48 0.54 -9.47
CA VAL A 138 4.90 1.81 -9.92
C VAL A 138 5.95 2.55 -10.73
N THR A 139 5.65 2.87 -11.99
CA THR A 139 6.53 3.65 -12.86
C THR A 139 5.96 5.05 -13.05
N VAL A 140 6.76 6.06 -12.76
CA VAL A 140 6.41 7.47 -12.84
C VAL A 140 7.20 8.11 -13.97
N THR A 141 6.51 8.63 -14.98
CA THR A 141 7.11 9.35 -16.10
C THR A 141 6.60 10.78 -16.09
N ARG A 142 7.50 11.74 -15.81
CA ARG A 142 7.14 13.16 -15.74
C ARG A 142 7.16 13.83 -17.09
N ASN A 143 6.21 14.73 -17.30
CA ASN A 143 6.27 15.79 -18.28
C ASN A 143 6.58 17.10 -17.54
N TYR A 144 7.83 17.51 -17.65
CA TYR A 144 8.38 18.65 -16.91
C TYR A 144 7.80 19.99 -17.37
N ASP A 145 7.58 20.15 -18.68
CA ASP A 145 7.11 21.41 -19.26
C ASP A 145 5.64 21.68 -18.89
N HIS A 146 4.83 20.62 -18.79
CA HIS A 146 3.42 20.73 -18.46
C HIS A 146 3.10 20.48 -16.97
N ARG A 147 4.11 20.23 -16.13
CA ARG A 147 3.95 19.85 -14.71
C ARG A 147 2.92 18.73 -14.52
N THR A 148 3.05 17.67 -15.32
CA THR A 148 2.22 16.46 -15.23
C THR A 148 3.07 15.20 -15.08
N ALA A 149 2.47 14.11 -14.63
CA ALA A 149 3.13 12.81 -14.61
C ALA A 149 2.15 11.70 -14.97
N ILE A 150 2.63 10.76 -15.78
CA ILE A 150 1.95 9.51 -16.05
C ILE A 150 2.48 8.49 -15.04
N VAL A 151 1.59 7.96 -14.21
CA VAL A 151 1.90 6.92 -13.22
C VAL A 151 1.25 5.64 -13.67
N SER A 152 2.01 4.55 -13.74
CA SER A 152 1.51 3.25 -14.16
C SER A 152 1.96 2.14 -13.23
N GLN A 153 1.24 1.02 -13.24
CA GLN A 153 1.60 -0.17 -12.47
C GLN A 153 1.74 -1.43 -13.33
N GLN A 154 2.60 -2.32 -12.85
CA GLN A 154 2.77 -3.68 -13.33
C GLN A 154 3.33 -4.53 -12.19
N ARG A 155 3.12 -5.85 -12.18
CA ARG A 155 3.76 -6.69 -11.15
C ARG A 155 5.28 -6.55 -11.19
N PHE A 156 5.89 -6.42 -10.01
CA PHE A 156 7.33 -6.51 -9.86
C PHE A 156 7.77 -7.97 -9.80
N PHE A 157 8.91 -8.26 -10.45
CA PHE A 157 9.63 -9.52 -10.32
C PHE A 157 11.11 -9.20 -10.15
N ILE A 158 11.78 -9.87 -9.21
CA ILE A 158 13.22 -9.72 -9.04
C ILE A 158 14.00 -10.22 -10.27
N THR A 159 13.48 -11.26 -10.93
CA THR A 159 14.03 -11.77 -12.20
C THR A 159 13.10 -11.43 -13.37
N PRO A 160 13.49 -10.49 -14.26
CA PRO A 160 12.60 -9.96 -15.31
C PRO A 160 12.01 -11.00 -16.26
N GLN A 161 12.72 -12.11 -16.50
CA GLN A 161 12.31 -13.20 -17.39
C GLN A 161 10.95 -13.83 -17.04
N PHE A 162 10.52 -13.73 -15.78
CA PHE A 162 9.23 -14.27 -15.34
C PHE A 162 8.04 -13.37 -15.65
N ARG A 163 8.27 -12.11 -16.06
CA ARG A 163 7.21 -11.19 -16.47
C ARG A 163 6.33 -11.79 -17.57
N ASN A 164 6.94 -12.47 -18.54
CA ASN A 164 6.25 -13.02 -19.71
C ASN A 164 5.49 -14.32 -19.41
N ARG A 165 5.67 -14.94 -18.23
CA ARG A 165 5.01 -16.20 -17.85
C ARG A 165 3.61 -16.01 -17.29
N TRP A 166 3.24 -14.78 -16.93
CA TRP A 166 1.92 -14.48 -16.35
C TRP A 166 0.95 -14.04 -17.46
N ALA A 167 0.02 -14.92 -17.83
CA ALA A 167 -1.01 -14.65 -18.84
C ALA A 167 -2.03 -13.58 -18.38
N ARG A 168 -2.17 -13.38 -17.06
CA ARG A 168 -2.97 -12.31 -16.45
C ARG A 168 -2.02 -11.23 -15.95
N ASN A 169 -2.28 -9.98 -16.30
CA ASN A 169 -1.62 -8.83 -15.70
C ASN A 169 -2.34 -8.48 -14.39
N PRO A 170 -1.80 -8.87 -13.21
CA PRO A 170 -2.41 -8.49 -11.95
C PRO A 170 -2.33 -6.97 -11.78
N CYS A 171 -3.27 -6.44 -11.02
CA CYS A 171 -3.40 -5.01 -10.75
C CYS A 171 -3.74 -4.81 -9.28
N TRP A 172 -3.27 -3.72 -8.68
CA TRP A 172 -3.52 -3.34 -7.30
C TRP A 172 -4.18 -1.97 -7.18
N TRP A 173 -4.96 -1.78 -6.12
CA TRP A 173 -5.46 -0.46 -5.75
C TRP A 173 -4.40 0.22 -4.88
N VAL A 174 -3.64 1.13 -5.47
CA VAL A 174 -2.46 1.73 -4.81
C VAL A 174 -2.76 3.18 -4.44
N PRO A 175 -2.72 3.56 -3.15
CA PRO A 175 -2.79 4.95 -2.76
C PRO A 175 -1.50 5.65 -3.18
N LEU A 176 -1.61 6.75 -3.91
CA LEU A 176 -0.46 7.53 -4.35
C LEU A 176 -0.25 8.71 -3.41
N SER A 177 0.93 8.74 -2.79
CA SER A 177 1.48 9.91 -2.12
C SER A 177 2.82 10.26 -2.74
N TYR A 178 3.11 11.55 -2.84
CA TYR A 178 4.40 12.03 -3.28
C TYR A 178 4.82 13.28 -2.49
N THR A 179 6.13 13.55 -2.45
CA THR A 179 6.71 14.77 -1.91
C THR A 179 7.74 15.34 -2.89
N CYS A 180 8.05 16.62 -2.74
CA CYS A 180 8.96 17.38 -3.59
C CYS A 180 9.50 18.61 -2.83
N PRO A 181 10.64 19.20 -3.26
CA PRO A 181 11.18 20.41 -2.65
C PRO A 181 10.20 21.59 -2.54
N SER A 182 9.44 21.88 -3.60
CA SER A 182 8.46 22.99 -3.59
C SER A 182 7.10 22.63 -2.99
N CYS A 183 6.89 21.39 -2.53
CA CYS A 183 5.62 20.93 -1.99
C CYS A 183 5.40 21.55 -0.59
N GLN A 184 4.31 22.30 -0.40
CA GLN A 184 4.10 23.11 0.81
C GLN A 184 3.67 22.30 2.06
N HIS A 185 3.40 21.00 1.94
CA HIS A 185 2.83 20.16 3.00
C HIS A 185 3.56 18.82 3.17
N SER A 186 4.85 18.85 3.46
CA SER A 186 5.67 17.62 3.63
C SER A 186 5.21 16.71 4.78
N GLU A 187 4.51 17.25 5.79
CA GLU A 187 4.09 16.50 6.99
C GLU A 187 2.72 15.82 6.85
N ILE A 188 1.82 16.33 6.00
CA ILE A 188 0.50 15.73 5.80
C ILE A 188 0.55 14.88 4.53
N ILE A 189 0.65 13.57 4.70
CA ILE A 189 0.51 12.62 3.59
C ILE A 189 -0.93 12.70 3.05
N SER A 190 -1.12 13.49 2.01
CA SER A 190 -2.39 13.58 1.29
C SER A 190 -2.39 12.56 0.15
N PHE A 191 -3.27 11.57 0.25
CA PHE A 191 -3.52 10.61 -0.83
C PHE A 191 -4.48 11.24 -1.83
N SER A 192 -3.94 12.11 -2.67
CA SER A 192 -4.75 12.87 -3.63
C SER A 192 -5.30 12.00 -4.75
N ARG A 193 -4.65 10.86 -5.05
CA ARG A 193 -5.02 9.96 -6.16
C ARG A 193 -4.70 8.50 -5.85
N TRP A 194 -5.35 7.61 -6.61
CA TRP A 194 -5.17 6.17 -6.54
C TRP A 194 -4.89 5.61 -7.93
N LEU A 195 -3.97 4.65 -8.02
CA LEU A 195 -4.02 3.69 -9.13
C LEU A 195 -5.18 2.73 -8.86
N THR A 196 -6.00 2.50 -9.87
CA THR A 196 -7.20 1.67 -9.78
C THR A 196 -7.06 0.46 -10.70
N CYS A 197 -7.97 -0.51 -10.55
CA CYS A 197 -8.01 -1.68 -11.42
C CYS A 197 -9.28 -1.72 -12.25
N PRO A 198 -9.23 -2.30 -13.46
CA PRO A 198 -10.34 -2.18 -14.38
C PRO A 198 -11.53 -2.89 -13.77
N THR A 199 -12.63 -2.15 -13.59
CA THR A 199 -13.95 -2.78 -13.51
C THR A 199 -14.29 -3.28 -14.91
N SER A 200 -15.16 -4.27 -15.04
CA SER A 200 -15.49 -5.06 -16.24
C SER A 200 -15.86 -4.30 -17.53
N LYS A 201 -15.72 -2.98 -17.62
CA LYS A 201 -15.88 -2.18 -18.83
C LYS A 201 -14.54 -2.05 -19.59
N PRO A 202 -14.44 -2.50 -20.86
CA PRO A 202 -13.16 -2.60 -21.60
C PRO A 202 -12.50 -1.29 -22.03
N SER A 203 -13.09 -0.12 -21.74
CA SER A 203 -12.74 1.14 -22.43
C SER A 203 -11.71 2.03 -21.72
N SER A 204 -11.26 1.69 -20.51
CA SER A 204 -10.27 2.51 -19.79
C SER A 204 -8.99 1.71 -19.57
N LYS A 205 -7.84 2.23 -20.06
CA LYS A 205 -6.50 1.72 -19.76
C LYS A 205 -6.25 1.88 -18.25
N SER A 206 -6.72 0.91 -17.47
CA SER A 206 -6.91 1.06 -16.03
C SER A 206 -5.63 1.00 -15.19
N ASN A 207 -4.49 0.64 -15.77
CA ASN A 207 -3.25 0.50 -15.00
C ASN A 207 -2.46 1.82 -14.91
N THR A 208 -3.04 2.93 -15.40
CA THR A 208 -2.37 4.21 -15.55
C THR A 208 -3.25 5.34 -15.01
N VAL A 209 -2.63 6.32 -14.36
CA VAL A 209 -3.25 7.57 -13.92
C VAL A 209 -2.41 8.74 -14.43
N LEU A 210 -3.08 9.77 -14.94
CA LEU A 210 -2.47 11.07 -15.20
C LEU A 210 -2.61 11.94 -13.95
N LEU A 211 -1.47 12.39 -13.43
CA LEU A 211 -1.41 13.42 -12.41
C LEU A 211 -1.18 14.76 -13.11
N GLU A 212 -2.11 15.68 -12.91
CA GLU A 212 -2.09 17.02 -13.48
C GLU A 212 -1.80 18.04 -12.38
N LYS A 213 -1.27 19.20 -12.76
CA LYS A 213 -1.02 20.33 -11.83
C LYS A 213 -0.14 19.90 -10.65
N LEU A 214 0.96 19.20 -10.95
CA LEU A 214 1.92 18.85 -9.91
C LEU A 214 2.50 20.13 -9.30
N GLU A 215 2.64 20.12 -7.97
CA GLU A 215 3.29 21.22 -7.22
C GLU A 215 4.81 21.29 -7.50
N ALA A 216 5.40 20.16 -7.90
CA ALA A 216 6.82 20.07 -8.20
C ALA A 216 7.19 20.85 -9.46
N GLU A 217 8.16 21.74 -9.32
CA GLU A 217 8.71 22.50 -10.44
C GLU A 217 9.57 21.62 -11.38
N PRO A 218 9.89 22.07 -12.61
CA PRO A 218 10.67 21.30 -13.57
C PRO A 218 12.08 20.92 -13.09
N THR A 219 12.61 21.66 -12.12
CA THR A 219 13.91 21.44 -11.49
C THR A 219 13.84 20.59 -10.23
N ASP A 220 12.64 20.38 -9.69
CA ASP A 220 12.43 19.61 -8.48
C ASP A 220 12.41 18.13 -8.77
N TRP A 221 12.90 17.30 -7.84
CA TRP A 221 12.59 15.87 -7.85
C TRP A 221 11.19 15.61 -7.28
N ILE A 222 10.60 14.48 -7.66
CA ILE A 222 9.44 13.92 -6.96
C ILE A 222 9.80 12.56 -6.38
N LEU A 223 9.39 12.31 -5.14
CA LEU A 223 9.53 11.03 -4.45
C LEU A 223 8.16 10.49 -4.06
N PHE A 224 7.78 9.35 -4.64
CA PHE A 224 6.53 8.64 -4.32
C PHE A 224 6.70 7.66 -3.17
N ASN A 225 5.55 7.22 -2.62
CA ASN A 225 5.47 6.27 -1.51
C ASN A 225 6.15 6.79 -0.25
N VAL A 226 5.83 8.04 0.11
CA VAL A 226 6.38 8.73 1.29
C VAL A 226 6.19 7.85 2.53
N GLN A 227 7.28 7.70 3.31
CA GLN A 227 7.33 6.84 4.51
C GLN A 227 6.95 5.36 4.26
N HIS A 228 7.15 4.84 3.05
CA HIS A 228 6.87 3.45 2.71
C HIS A 228 5.43 3.00 3.03
N THR A 229 4.47 3.90 2.79
CA THR A 229 3.06 3.73 3.14
C THR A 229 2.48 2.38 2.68
N ALA A 230 2.78 1.96 1.45
CA ALA A 230 2.22 0.72 0.88
C ALA A 230 3.30 -0.14 0.23
N PRO A 231 3.15 -1.48 0.21
CA PRO A 231 4.20 -2.41 -0.22
C PRO A 231 4.34 -2.42 -1.74
N PHE A 232 4.97 -1.39 -2.32
CA PHE A 232 5.28 -1.29 -3.74
C PHE A 232 6.62 -0.61 -3.97
N ARG A 233 7.28 -0.96 -5.08
CA ARG A 233 8.51 -0.30 -5.54
C ARG A 233 8.18 0.81 -6.51
N VAL A 234 9.00 1.84 -6.55
CA VAL A 234 8.86 2.96 -7.49
C VAL A 234 10.05 2.99 -8.44
N ASN A 235 9.78 3.23 -9.72
CA ASN A 235 10.77 3.60 -10.71
C ASN A 235 10.39 4.94 -11.35
N TYR A 236 11.39 5.75 -11.68
CA TYR A 236 11.21 7.06 -12.27
C TYR A 236 11.85 7.12 -13.67
N ASP A 237 11.49 8.15 -14.43
CA ASP A 237 12.26 8.55 -15.60
C ASP A 237 13.69 8.99 -15.22
N LEU A 238 14.61 8.95 -16.20
CA LEU A 238 16.02 9.20 -15.98
C LEU A 238 16.28 10.59 -15.40
N ARG A 239 15.53 11.61 -15.84
CA ARG A 239 15.72 12.99 -15.37
C ARG A 239 15.36 13.10 -13.88
N ASN A 240 14.27 12.47 -13.44
CA ASN A 240 13.92 12.48 -12.01
C ASN A 240 14.94 11.72 -11.16
N TRP A 241 15.47 10.58 -11.66
CA TRP A 241 16.56 9.86 -10.99
C TRP A 241 17.82 10.73 -10.85
N GLN A 242 18.19 11.50 -11.87
CA GLN A 242 19.31 12.43 -11.81
C GLN A 242 19.08 13.55 -10.79
N LEU A 243 17.87 14.08 -10.69
CA LEU A 243 17.51 15.10 -9.70
C LEU A 243 17.60 14.56 -8.28
N LEU A 244 17.09 13.35 -8.02
CA LEU A 244 17.22 12.67 -6.73
C LEU A 244 18.68 12.43 -6.37
N ASN A 245 19.47 11.90 -7.31
CA ASN A 245 20.90 11.64 -7.10
C ASN A 245 21.66 12.92 -6.74
N LYS A 246 21.37 14.03 -7.43
CA LYS A 246 21.99 15.34 -7.17
C LYS A 246 21.68 15.89 -5.77
N THR A 247 20.55 15.53 -5.18
CA THR A 247 20.18 15.98 -3.81
C THR A 247 20.82 15.13 -2.72
N LEU A 248 21.14 13.87 -3.02
CA LEU A 248 21.71 12.91 -2.04
C LEU A 248 23.24 12.83 -2.09
N ALA A 249 23.86 13.30 -3.16
CA ALA A 249 25.32 13.43 -3.31
C ALA A 249 25.86 14.63 -2.53
#